data_AF-A0A1G7FN53-F1
#
_entry.id   AF-A0A1G7FN53-F1
#
_cell.length_a   1.000
_cell.length_b   1.000
_cell.length_c   1.000
_cell.angle_alpha   90.00
_cell.angle_beta   90.00
_cell.angle_gamma   90.00
#
_symmetry.space_group_name_H-M   'P 1'
#
loop_
_entity.id
_entity.type
_entity.pdbx_description
1 polymer ?
#
loop_
_entity_poly.entity_id
_entity_poly.type
_entity_poly.pdbx_seq_one_letter_code
_entity_poly.pdbx_strand_id
1 'polypeptide(L)'
;MGWEGWPIERMLILFVSLAFCLIGIQVTMSHYRQNFHHKAMWVPVLAAPLFFVFGLILVCFHVAWLRVFFQFLMWVGALAGLVGFYFHVRGVGKRVGGYQSHNFLIGPPVIMPLMITAMSLLGIIALYWRA
;
A
#
# COMPACT_ATOMS: atom_id res chain seq x y z
N MET A 1 8.93 3.23 26.92
CA MET A 1 9.80 3.94 25.97
C MET A 1 8.88 4.48 24.89
N GLY A 2 8.69 5.79 24.86
CA GLY A 2 7.88 6.47 23.84
C GLY A 2 8.78 7.19 22.86
N TRP A 3 8.19 7.73 21.81
CA TRP A 3 8.90 8.66 20.93
C TRP A 3 9.43 9.86 21.71
N GLU A 4 10.69 10.24 21.48
CA GLU A 4 11.22 11.53 21.92
C GLU A 4 10.89 12.58 20.84
N GLY A 5 9.84 13.38 21.07
CA GLY A 5 9.42 14.40 20.12
C GLY A 5 8.86 13.84 18.79
N TRP A 6 9.18 14.53 17.69
CA TRP A 6 8.76 14.17 16.33
C TRP A 6 9.98 13.95 15.44
N PRO A 7 10.72 12.85 15.63
CA PRO A 7 11.81 12.53 14.73
C PRO A 7 11.25 12.16 13.36
N ILE A 8 12.09 12.24 12.33
CA ILE A 8 11.65 12.10 10.94
C ILE A 8 11.01 10.73 10.67
N GLU A 9 11.50 9.65 11.29
CA GLU A 9 10.90 8.33 11.17
C GLU A 9 9.46 8.30 11.69
N ARG A 10 9.16 9.03 12.78
CA ARG A 10 7.79 9.12 13.32
C ARG A 10 6.89 9.89 12.34
N MET A 11 7.39 10.98 11.78
CA MET A 11 6.67 11.77 10.77
C MET A 11 6.41 10.95 9.50
N LEU A 12 7.40 10.19 9.03
CA LEU A 12 7.26 9.34 7.85
C LEU A 12 6.30 8.17 8.08
N ILE A 13 6.34 7.52 9.25
CA ILE A 13 5.35 6.47 9.59
C ILE A 13 3.95 7.08 9.61
N LEU A 14 3.76 8.27 10.18
CA LEU A 14 2.47 8.96 10.16
C LEU A 14 2.02 9.26 8.72
N PHE A 15 2.89 9.81 7.89
CA PHE A 15 2.61 10.08 6.48
C PHE A 15 2.20 8.81 5.72
N VAL A 16 2.98 7.73 5.85
CA VAL A 16 2.70 6.42 5.23
C VAL A 16 1.35 5.87 5.70
N SER A 17 1.05 6.00 6.99
CA SER A 17 -0.23 5.55 7.56
C SER A 17 -1.41 6.30 6.92
N LEU A 18 -1.35 7.63 6.89
CA LEU A 18 -2.39 8.47 6.28
C LEU A 18 -2.51 8.22 4.77
N ALA A 19 -1.40 8.01 4.08
CA ALA A 19 -1.40 7.62 2.67
C ALA A 19 -2.12 6.28 2.47
N PHE A 20 -1.91 5.28 3.34
CA PHE A 20 -2.63 4.00 3.26
C PHE A 20 -4.12 4.12 3.56
N CYS A 21 -4.56 5.09 4.37
CA CYS A 21 -5.99 5.39 4.51
C CYS A 21 -6.58 5.84 3.17
N LEU A 22 -5.95 6.82 2.51
CA LEU A 22 -6.41 7.34 1.21
C LEU A 22 -6.34 6.29 0.10
N ILE A 23 -5.25 5.52 0.05
CA ILE A 23 -5.09 4.39 -0.88
C ILE A 23 -6.18 3.35 -0.63
N GLY A 24 -6.47 3.02 0.63
CA GLY A 24 -7.51 2.07 1.00
C GLY A 24 -8.88 2.48 0.46
N ILE A 25 -9.25 3.76 0.62
CA ILE A 25 -10.49 4.32 0.07
C ILE A 25 -10.48 4.20 -1.46
N GLN A 26 -9.43 4.68 -2.12
CA GLN A 26 -9.34 4.71 -3.58
C GLN A 26 -9.39 3.30 -4.19
N VAL A 27 -8.65 2.34 -3.62
CA VAL A 27 -8.62 0.96 -4.11
C VAL A 27 -9.96 0.27 -3.87
N THR A 28 -10.60 0.50 -2.73
CA THR A 28 -11.94 -0.05 -2.44
C THR A 28 -12.96 0.43 -3.47
N MET A 29 -13.02 1.73 -3.75
CA MET A 29 -13.91 2.28 -4.78
C MET A 29 -13.59 1.71 -6.18
N SER A 30 -12.31 1.62 -6.52
CA SER A 30 -11.86 1.14 -7.83
C SER A 30 -12.19 -0.34 -8.05
N HIS A 31 -12.03 -1.19 -7.03
CA HIS A 31 -12.32 -2.62 -7.10
C HIS A 31 -13.82 -2.91 -6.96
N TYR A 32 -14.56 -2.10 -6.20
CA TYR A 32 -16.02 -2.14 -6.16
C TYR A 32 -16.62 -1.84 -7.55
N ARG A 33 -16.07 -0.88 -8.29
CA ARG A 33 -16.45 -0.62 -9.70
C ARG A 33 -16.22 -1.81 -10.62
N GLN A 34 -15.40 -2.78 -10.22
CA GLN A 34 -15.15 -4.04 -10.95
C GLN A 34 -15.86 -5.24 -10.30
N ASN A 35 -16.80 -4.96 -9.39
CA ASN A 35 -17.58 -5.93 -8.63
C ASN A 35 -16.74 -7.02 -7.93
N PHE A 36 -15.49 -6.69 -7.56
CA PHE A 36 -14.55 -7.63 -6.93
C PHE A 36 -14.46 -8.99 -7.65
N HIS A 37 -14.55 -9.01 -8.98
CA HIS A 37 -14.70 -10.27 -9.74
C HIS A 37 -13.55 -11.27 -9.53
N HIS A 38 -12.39 -10.82 -9.06
CA HIS A 38 -11.24 -11.66 -8.76
C HIS A 38 -10.89 -11.57 -7.26
N LYS A 39 -10.78 -12.71 -6.57
CA LYS A 39 -10.54 -12.76 -5.11
C LYS A 39 -9.31 -11.95 -4.65
N ALA A 40 -8.24 -11.92 -5.47
CA ALA A 40 -7.05 -11.13 -5.15
C ALA A 40 -7.30 -9.62 -5.04
N MET A 41 -8.42 -9.10 -5.56
CA MET A 41 -8.80 -7.68 -5.41
C MET A 41 -9.06 -7.30 -3.94
N TRP A 42 -9.40 -8.26 -3.08
CA TRP A 42 -9.61 -8.01 -1.65
C TRP A 42 -8.32 -7.79 -0.88
N VAL A 43 -7.17 -8.26 -1.38
CA VAL A 43 -5.88 -8.15 -0.69
C VAL A 43 -5.55 -6.71 -0.34
N PRO A 44 -5.49 -5.75 -1.29
CA PRO A 44 -5.17 -4.36 -0.95
C PRO A 44 -6.31 -3.65 -0.18
N VAL A 45 -7.56 -4.10 -0.32
CA VAL A 45 -8.72 -3.54 0.41
C VAL A 45 -8.65 -3.83 1.90
N LEU A 46 -8.18 -5.02 2.28
CA LEU A 46 -8.00 -5.40 3.68
C LEU A 46 -6.63 -4.93 4.23
N ALA A 47 -5.59 -5.01 3.40
CA ALA A 47 -4.23 -4.66 3.81
C ALA A 47 -4.06 -3.16 4.09
N ALA A 48 -4.61 -2.27 3.25
CA ALA A 48 -4.41 -0.83 3.42
C ALA A 48 -4.98 -0.27 4.75
N PRO A 49 -6.21 -0.63 5.18
CA PRO A 49 -6.70 -0.27 6.52
C PRO A 49 -5.84 -0.84 7.65
N LEU A 50 -5.34 -2.07 7.49
CA LEU A 50 -4.46 -2.69 8.49
C LEU A 50 -3.15 -1.90 8.63
N PHE A 51 -2.55 -1.50 7.51
CA PHE A 51 -1.32 -0.69 7.48
C PHE A 51 -1.53 0.67 8.12
N PHE A 52 -2.66 1.32 7.81
CA PHE A 52 -3.06 2.59 8.42
C PHE A 52 -3.20 2.46 9.95
N VAL A 53 -3.98 1.49 10.43
CA VAL A 53 -4.24 1.32 11.87
C VAL A 53 -2.97 1.01 12.63
N PHE A 54 -2.18 0.02 12.20
CA PHE A 54 -0.96 -0.36 12.92
C PHE A 54 0.15 0.68 12.82
N GLY A 55 0.21 1.43 11.72
CA GLY A 55 1.11 2.58 11.60
C GLY A 55 0.73 3.70 12.56
N LEU A 56 -0.56 4.04 12.70
CA LEU A 56 -1.03 5.00 13.70
C LEU A 56 -0.75 4.55 15.13
N ILE A 57 -1.01 3.27 15.44
CA ILE A 57 -0.69 2.73 16.76
C ILE A 57 0.82 2.86 17.02
N LEU A 58 1.68 2.57 16.04
CA LEU A 58 3.13 2.73 16.18
C LEU A 58 3.55 4.21 16.37
N VAL A 59 2.86 5.17 15.72
CA VAL A 59 3.09 6.62 15.92
C VAL A 59 2.75 7.06 17.34
N CYS A 60 1.76 6.43 17.98
CA CYS A 60 1.38 6.69 19.37
C CYS A 60 2.26 5.92 20.37
N PHE A 61 2.61 4.68 20.05
CA PHE A 61 3.27 3.74 20.95
C PHE A 61 4.51 3.14 20.27
N HIS A 62 5.68 3.68 20.61
CA HIS A 62 6.95 3.16 20.11
C HIS A 62 7.41 1.93 20.92
N VAL A 63 6.87 0.77 20.59
CA VAL A 63 7.27 -0.51 21.22
C VAL A 63 7.83 -1.50 20.19
N ALA A 64 8.76 -2.34 20.63
CA ALA A 64 9.55 -3.21 19.76
C ALA A 64 8.69 -4.15 18.90
N TRP A 65 7.65 -4.77 19.48
CA TRP A 65 6.79 -5.68 18.74
C TRP A 65 5.97 -4.97 17.64
N LEU A 66 5.47 -3.75 17.90
CA LEU A 66 4.76 -2.96 16.89
C LEU A 66 5.69 -2.58 15.75
N ARG A 67 6.95 -2.26 16.05
CA ARG A 67 7.97 -1.96 15.04
C ARG A 67 8.19 -3.16 14.11
N VAL A 68 8.41 -4.34 14.67
CA VAL A 68 8.60 -5.59 13.90
C VAL A 68 7.33 -5.95 13.11
N PHE A 69 6.16 -5.81 13.72
CA PHE A 69 4.90 -6.11 13.06
C PHE A 69 4.60 -5.14 11.91
N PHE A 70 4.79 -3.83 12.12
CA PHE A 70 4.66 -2.83 11.06
C PHE A 70 5.67 -3.10 9.93
N GLN A 71 6.90 -3.48 10.26
CA GLN A 71 7.88 -3.89 9.26
C GLN A 71 7.40 -5.07 8.40
N PHE A 72 6.86 -6.12 9.04
CA PHE A 72 6.28 -7.26 8.35
C PHE A 72 5.14 -6.82 7.41
N LEU A 73 4.24 -5.98 7.90
CA LEU A 73 3.14 -5.41 7.09
C LEU A 73 3.67 -4.64 5.88
N MET A 74 4.73 -3.84 6.04
CA MET A 74 5.32 -3.12 4.92
C MET A 74 5.93 -4.06 3.89
N TRP A 75 6.62 -5.13 4.28
CA TRP A 75 7.11 -6.13 3.33
C TRP A 75 5.96 -6.85 2.59
N VAL A 76 4.90 -7.21 3.31
CA VAL A 76 3.68 -7.76 2.70
C VAL A 76 3.08 -6.78 1.69
N GLY A 77 2.98 -5.51 2.04
CA GLY A 77 2.47 -4.45 1.16
C GLY A 77 3.33 -4.26 -0.09
N ALA A 78 4.66 -4.26 0.06
CA ALA A 78 5.58 -4.16 -1.06
C ALA A 78 5.40 -5.32 -2.05
N LEU A 79 5.34 -6.56 -1.55
CA LEU A 79 5.12 -7.74 -2.38
C LEU A 79 3.71 -7.75 -3.01
N ALA A 80 2.68 -7.40 -2.24
CA ALA A 80 1.30 -7.35 -2.73
C ALA A 80 1.14 -6.31 -3.84
N GLY A 81 1.82 -5.16 -3.74
CA GLY A 81 1.85 -4.15 -4.79
C GLY A 81 2.52 -4.65 -6.07
N LEU A 82 3.65 -5.35 -5.99
CA LEU A 82 4.29 -5.96 -7.17
C LEU A 82 3.41 -7.04 -7.83
N VAL A 83 2.77 -7.90 -7.02
CA VAL A 83 1.82 -8.91 -7.53
C VAL A 83 0.59 -8.25 -8.16
N GLY A 84 0.06 -7.19 -7.54
CA GLY A 84 -1.05 -6.39 -8.07
C GLY A 84 -0.70 -5.73 -9.40
N PHE A 85 0.53 -5.20 -9.53
CA PHE A 85 1.04 -4.65 -10.78
C PHE A 85 1.02 -5.68 -11.90
N TYR A 86 1.54 -6.89 -11.64
CA TYR A 86 1.47 -8.00 -12.61
C TYR A 86 0.02 -8.29 -13.05
N PHE A 87 -0.92 -8.39 -12.10
CA PHE A 87 -2.33 -8.63 -12.45
C PHE A 87 -2.95 -7.49 -13.25
N HIS A 88 -2.62 -6.24 -12.94
CA HIS A 88 -3.13 -5.08 -13.66
C HIS A 88 -2.58 -5.02 -15.09
N VAL A 89 -1.27 -5.23 -15.28
CA VAL A 89 -0.66 -5.32 -16.60
C VAL A 89 -1.29 -6.47 -17.40
N ARG A 90 -1.39 -7.68 -16.83
CA ARG A 90 -2.05 -8.80 -17.48
C ARG A 90 -3.51 -8.48 -17.84
N GLY A 91 -4.20 -7.74 -16.97
CA GLY A 91 -5.58 -7.30 -17.18
C GLY A 91 -5.73 -6.33 -18.36
N VAL A 92 -4.77 -5.43 -18.57
CA VAL A 92 -4.70 -4.56 -19.77
C VAL A 92 -4.62 -5.42 -21.03
N GLY A 93 -3.74 -6.44 -21.05
CA GLY A 93 -3.55 -7.32 -22.20
C GLY A 93 -4.78 -8.17 -22.58
N LYS A 94 -5.75 -8.34 -21.68
CA LYS A 94 -7.01 -9.06 -21.95
C LYS A 94 -8.07 -8.20 -22.66
N ARG A 95 -7.87 -6.90 -22.77
CA ARG A 95 -8.80 -6.01 -23.45
C ARG A 95 -8.67 -6.16 -24.97
N VAL A 96 -9.73 -5.81 -25.71
CA VAL A 96 -9.70 -5.76 -27.18
C VAL A 96 -8.57 -4.82 -27.62
N GLY A 97 -7.73 -5.28 -28.55
CA GLY A 97 -6.52 -4.56 -28.99
C GLY A 97 -5.29 -4.76 -28.10
N GLY A 98 -5.39 -5.47 -26.97
CA GLY A 98 -4.24 -5.83 -26.13
C GLY A 98 -3.53 -4.61 -25.51
N TYR A 99 -2.20 -4.58 -25.56
CA TYR A 99 -1.35 -3.56 -24.92
C TYR A 99 -1.26 -2.21 -25.67
N GLN A 100 -2.38 -1.74 -26.19
CA GLN A 100 -2.49 -0.41 -26.79
C GLN A 100 -2.52 0.66 -25.69
N SER A 101 -1.98 1.85 -25.96
CA SER A 101 -1.90 2.96 -25.00
C SER A 101 -3.26 3.32 -24.39
N HIS A 102 -4.32 3.33 -25.19
CA HIS A 102 -5.68 3.60 -24.71
C HIS A 102 -6.15 2.59 -23.65
N ASN A 103 -5.73 1.32 -23.74
CA ASN A 103 -6.09 0.29 -22.76
C ASN A 103 -5.37 0.46 -21.42
N PHE A 104 -4.20 1.11 -21.39
CA PHE A 104 -3.56 1.51 -20.13
C PHE A 104 -4.26 2.71 -19.47
N LEU A 105 -4.92 3.57 -20.25
CA LEU A 105 -5.66 4.73 -19.75
C LEU A 105 -7.04 4.34 -19.19
N ILE A 106 -7.76 3.46 -19.88
CA ILE A 106 -9.13 3.06 -19.50
C ILE A 106 -9.21 1.74 -18.74
N GLY A 107 -8.16 0.92 -18.79
CA GLY A 107 -8.11 -0.39 -18.17
C GLY A 107 -7.76 -0.36 -16.68
N PRO A 108 -7.35 -1.51 -16.11
CA PRO A 108 -6.88 -1.57 -14.73
C PRO A 108 -5.69 -0.61 -14.51
N PRO A 109 -5.73 0.25 -13.47
CA PRO A 109 -4.71 1.27 -13.28
C PRO A 109 -3.38 0.63 -12.83
N VAL A 110 -2.39 0.57 -13.71
CA VAL A 110 -1.12 -0.12 -13.42
C VAL A 110 -0.24 0.59 -12.38
N ILE A 111 -0.36 1.91 -12.23
CA ILE A 111 0.47 2.67 -11.28
C ILE A 111 -0.02 2.53 -9.84
N MET A 112 -1.32 2.37 -9.62
CA MET A 112 -1.91 2.26 -8.27
C MET A 112 -1.28 1.16 -7.40
N PRO A 113 -1.10 -0.10 -7.88
CA PRO A 113 -0.42 -1.12 -7.08
C PRO A 113 1.09 -0.82 -6.87
N LEU A 114 1.74 -0.06 -7.75
CA LEU A 114 3.11 0.42 -7.51
C LEU A 114 3.16 1.51 -6.43
N MET A 115 2.11 2.33 -6.28
CA MET A 115 2.01 3.28 -5.16
C MET A 115 1.95 2.57 -3.80
N ILE A 116 1.25 1.43 -3.72
CA ILE A 116 1.27 0.57 -2.52
C ILE A 116 2.72 0.13 -2.24
N THR A 117 3.43 -0.34 -3.28
CA THR A 117 4.83 -0.75 -3.14
C THR A 117 5.71 0.39 -2.65
N ALA A 118 5.59 1.57 -3.26
CA ALA A 118 6.39 2.74 -2.91
C ALA A 118 6.14 3.21 -1.47
N MET A 119 4.88 3.28 -1.02
CA MET A 119 4.55 3.67 0.35
C MET A 119 5.02 2.62 1.37
N SER A 120 4.93 1.34 1.03
CA SER A 120 5.47 0.26 1.85
C SER A 120 6.99 0.35 1.99
N LEU A 121 7.72 0.59 0.89
CA LEU A 121 9.17 0.79 0.93
C LEU A 121 9.54 2.05 1.71
N LEU A 122 8.78 3.14 1.60
CA LEU A 122 8.97 4.33 2.42
C LEU A 122 8.78 4.02 3.91
N GLY A 123 7.80 3.20 4.28
CA GLY A 123 7.62 2.71 5.64
C GLY A 123 8.83 1.91 6.14
N ILE A 124 9.41 1.05 5.31
CA ILE A 124 10.65 0.32 5.64
C ILE A 124 11.82 1.29 5.82
N ILE A 125 11.99 2.25 4.90
CA ILE A 125 13.03 3.28 5.00
C ILE A 125 12.89 4.05 6.31
N ALA A 126 11.67 4.44 6.69
CA ALA A 126 11.42 5.13 7.96
C ALA A 126 11.85 4.28 9.17
N LEU A 127 11.58 2.97 9.18
CA LEU A 127 11.98 2.09 10.29
C LEU A 127 13.49 1.94 10.45
N TYR A 128 14.23 2.04 9.35
CA TYR A 128 15.68 1.90 9.29
C TYR A 128 16.41 3.24 9.21
N TRP A 129 15.67 4.35 9.22
CA TRP A 129 16.26 5.68 9.23
C TRP A 129 17.07 5.85 10.52
N ARG A 130 18.37 6.11 10.35
CA ARG A 130 19.30 6.43 11.42
C ARG A 130 19.85 7.81 11.10
N ALA A 131 19.30 8.83 11.76
CA ALA A 131 19.88 10.17 11.78
C ALA A 131 20.99 10.24 12.83
#